data_AF-A0A2H0L5A8-F1
#
_entry.id   AF-A0A2H0L5A8-F1
#
_cell.length_a   1.000
_cell.length_b   1.000
_cell.length_c   1.000
_cell.angle_alpha   90.00
_cell.angle_beta   90.00
_cell.angle_gamma   90.00
#
_symmetry.space_group_name_H-M   'P 1'
#
loop_
_entity.id
_entity.type
_entity.pdbx_description
1 polymer ?
#
loop_
_entity_poly.entity_id
_entity_poly.type
_entity_poly.pdbx_seq_one_letter_code
_entity_poly.pdbx_strand_id
1 'polypeptide(L)'
;MNTDPQNGQQGQQGDSQQQPNPQVFATGQDFPPTPPPIPTPPVTPQPPLPPPPPITPPPPMGQQPTGTQGDDSATQPEEDKTPANFKLGQQIKPIQHITVGDHSLNFDVQKFLLLLAGSISLSKDEKKRIITSIPKLRQEQIDELTRIFEEERNKFAELSAKHVPQLEKLVHQHAQDWEDIEMEYAAEGRKDEEAAKADEIRKQLGL
;
A
#
# COMPACT_ATOMS: atom_id res chain seq x y z
N MET A 1 -37.08 20.13 59.16
CA MET A 1 -36.88 21.56 58.88
C MET A 1 -35.43 21.92 59.14
N ASN A 2 -34.75 22.52 58.14
CA ASN A 2 -33.55 23.38 58.16
C ASN A 2 -33.01 23.39 56.71
N THR A 3 -33.51 24.26 55.82
CA THR A 3 -33.02 25.62 55.46
C THR A 3 -31.67 25.64 54.72
N ASP A 4 -31.77 25.73 53.39
CA ASP A 4 -30.84 26.49 52.52
C ASP A 4 -31.26 27.98 52.60
N PRO A 5 -30.33 28.95 52.55
CA PRO A 5 -30.18 29.75 51.32
C PRO A 5 -28.77 30.29 50.99
N GLN A 6 -28.46 30.27 49.69
CA GLN A 6 -27.84 31.33 48.83
C GLN A 6 -26.41 31.92 49.07
N ASN A 7 -25.64 31.81 47.97
CA ASN A 7 -25.08 32.91 47.15
C ASN A 7 -23.77 33.61 47.57
N GLY A 8 -22.71 33.39 46.77
CA GLY A 8 -21.46 34.15 46.75
C GLY A 8 -20.90 34.20 45.32
N GLN A 9 -20.88 35.41 44.78
CA GLN A 9 -20.57 35.80 43.39
C GLN A 9 -19.05 36.07 43.18
N GLN A 10 -18.64 35.97 41.91
CA GLN A 10 -17.58 36.73 41.19
C GLN A 10 -16.09 36.32 41.27
N GLY A 11 -15.49 36.20 40.07
CA GLY A 11 -14.05 36.17 39.82
C GLY A 11 -13.65 36.07 38.33
N GLN A 12 -13.78 37.18 37.59
CA GLN A 12 -12.96 37.70 36.45
C GLN A 12 -12.28 36.69 35.50
N GLN A 13 -12.72 36.47 34.24
CA GLN A 13 -12.56 37.31 33.03
C GLN A 13 -11.14 37.91 32.83
N GLY A 14 -10.33 37.23 32.01
CA GLY A 14 -9.10 37.76 31.41
C GLY A 14 -9.36 38.22 29.98
N ASP A 15 -9.48 39.54 29.82
CA ASP A 15 -9.53 40.26 28.54
C ASP A 15 -8.09 40.58 28.11
N SER A 16 -7.68 40.07 26.95
CA SER A 16 -6.42 40.49 26.30
C SER A 16 -6.75 41.35 25.10
N GLN A 17 -6.59 42.64 25.34
CA GLN A 17 -6.64 43.76 24.40
C GLN A 17 -6.06 43.45 23.01
N GLN A 18 -6.90 43.71 22.02
CA GLN A 18 -6.55 43.80 20.61
C GLN A 18 -6.29 45.27 20.27
N GLN A 19 -5.05 45.60 19.89
CA GLN A 19 -4.72 46.90 19.29
C GLN A 19 -5.10 46.89 17.80
N PRO A 20 -5.66 47.99 17.27
CA PRO A 20 -5.97 48.14 15.85
C PRO A 20 -4.82 48.83 15.11
N ASN A 21 -4.54 48.43 13.87
CA ASN A 21 -3.82 49.28 12.91
C ASN A 21 -4.23 48.89 11.46
N PRO A 22 -4.03 49.77 10.46
CA PRO A 22 -5.14 50.47 9.83
C PRO A 22 -5.32 50.07 8.36
N GLN A 23 -6.47 50.49 7.83
CA GLN A 23 -6.87 50.34 6.43
C GLN A 23 -5.81 50.80 5.43
N VAL A 24 -5.61 50.00 4.38
CA VAL A 24 -5.28 50.49 3.04
C VAL A 24 -6.25 49.87 2.03
N PHE A 25 -6.68 50.72 1.11
CA PHE A 25 -7.76 50.53 0.14
C PHE A 25 -7.36 49.66 -1.07
N ALA A 26 -8.40 49.15 -1.73
CA ALA A 26 -8.60 49.11 -3.19
C ALA A 26 -8.40 47.78 -3.97
N THR A 27 -9.52 47.42 -4.62
CA THR A 27 -9.67 46.89 -6.00
C THR A 27 -9.24 45.46 -6.33
N GLY A 28 -10.25 44.59 -6.52
CA GLY A 28 -10.44 43.85 -7.77
C GLY A 28 -9.61 42.59 -8.00
N GLN A 29 -10.19 41.43 -7.67
CA GLN A 29 -10.16 40.12 -8.36
C GLN A 29 -10.23 39.00 -7.33
N ASP A 30 -11.33 38.26 -7.37
CA ASP A 30 -11.60 37.06 -6.57
C ASP A 30 -10.74 35.91 -7.11
N PHE A 31 -9.57 35.70 -6.51
CA PHE A 31 -8.80 34.47 -6.64
C PHE A 31 -8.93 33.68 -5.33
N PRO A 32 -9.10 32.34 -5.38
CA PRO A 32 -9.09 31.54 -4.17
C PRO A 32 -7.72 31.63 -3.48
N PRO A 33 -7.66 31.61 -2.14
CA PRO A 33 -6.42 31.71 -1.40
C PRO A 33 -5.49 30.54 -1.75
N THR A 34 -4.23 30.85 -2.07
CA THR A 34 -3.17 29.85 -2.19
C THR A 34 -2.98 29.12 -0.86
N PRO A 35 -2.82 27.78 -0.86
CA PRO A 35 -2.54 27.02 0.35
C PRO A 35 -1.21 27.46 0.99
N PRO A 36 -1.07 27.33 2.33
CA PRO A 36 0.18 27.64 3.02
C PRO A 36 1.32 26.75 2.50
N PRO A 37 2.57 27.25 2.51
CA PRO A 37 3.72 26.44 2.15
C PRO A 37 3.84 25.23 3.10
N ILE A 38 3.86 24.03 2.53
CA ILE A 38 4.12 22.79 3.26
C ILE A 38 5.57 22.88 3.79
N PRO A 39 5.82 22.65 5.09
CA PRO A 39 7.17 22.58 5.61
C PRO A 39 7.94 21.46 4.90
N THR A 40 9.02 21.83 4.22
CA THR A 40 9.94 20.85 3.63
C THR A 40 10.49 19.95 4.73
N PRO A 41 10.46 18.61 4.57
CA PRO A 41 11.09 17.73 5.53
C PRO A 41 12.59 18.05 5.65
N PRO A 42 13.18 17.92 6.85
CA PRO A 42 14.61 18.10 7.02
C PRO A 42 15.36 17.13 6.11
N VAL A 43 16.22 17.67 5.25
CA VAL A 43 17.16 16.89 4.45
C VAL A 43 18.12 16.21 5.42
N THR A 44 17.86 14.95 5.72
CA THR A 44 18.87 14.08 6.34
C THR A 44 20.05 13.98 5.40
N PRO A 45 21.30 14.22 5.85
CA PRO A 45 22.48 14.05 5.02
C PRO A 45 22.55 12.59 4.56
N GLN A 46 22.36 12.36 3.27
CA GLN A 46 22.63 11.05 2.68
C GLN A 46 24.12 10.73 2.86
N PRO A 47 24.47 9.48 3.22
CA PRO A 47 25.86 9.04 3.17
C PRO A 47 26.37 9.15 1.73
N PRO A 48 27.65 9.50 1.53
CA PRO A 48 28.23 9.61 0.20
C PRO A 48 28.09 8.28 -0.54
N LEU A 49 27.54 8.34 -1.75
CA LEU A 49 27.51 7.21 -2.67
C LEU A 49 28.94 6.71 -2.92
N PRO A 50 29.17 5.40 -2.99
CA PRO A 50 30.47 4.86 -3.35
C PRO A 50 30.91 5.39 -4.73
N PRO A 51 32.21 5.62 -4.94
CA PRO A 51 32.70 6.11 -6.22
C PRO A 51 32.32 5.13 -7.35
N PRO A 52 31.93 5.63 -8.53
CA PRO A 52 31.69 4.77 -9.67
C PRO A 52 32.95 3.97 -10.01
N PRO A 53 32.81 2.71 -10.48
CA PRO A 53 33.97 1.95 -10.93
C PRO A 53 34.66 2.70 -12.08
N PRO A 54 35.99 2.59 -12.19
CA PRO A 54 36.74 3.22 -13.27
C PRO A 54 36.19 2.76 -14.62
N ILE A 55 35.77 3.72 -15.45
CA ILE A 55 35.40 3.47 -16.85
C ILE A 55 36.70 3.11 -17.57
N THR A 56 36.93 1.82 -17.77
CA THR A 56 38.01 1.35 -18.62
C THR A 56 37.64 1.65 -20.08
N PRO A 57 38.53 2.29 -20.86
CA PRO A 57 38.28 2.49 -22.28
C PRO A 57 38.18 1.12 -22.98
N PRO A 58 37.30 0.96 -23.98
CA PRO A 58 37.24 -0.26 -24.76
C PRO A 58 38.60 -0.52 -25.42
N PRO A 59 39.14 -1.74 -25.36
CA PRO A 59 40.41 -2.05 -25.98
C PRO A 59 40.30 -1.92 -27.52
N PRO A 60 41.34 -1.42 -28.19
CA PRO A 60 41.38 -1.35 -29.65
C PRO A 60 41.31 -2.76 -30.24
N MET A 61 40.35 -2.95 -31.14
CA MET A 61 40.19 -4.15 -31.93
C MET A 61 41.39 -4.27 -32.89
N GLY A 62 42.27 -5.24 -32.65
CA GLY A 62 43.33 -5.60 -33.59
C GLY A 62 44.69 -5.81 -32.94
N GLN A 63 44.95 -7.07 -32.56
CA GLN A 63 46.18 -7.82 -32.85
C GLN A 63 46.15 -9.15 -32.09
N GLN A 64 46.21 -10.26 -32.82
CA GLN A 64 46.55 -11.56 -32.24
C GLN A 64 47.97 -11.51 -31.67
N PRO A 65 48.21 -12.20 -30.55
CA PRO A 65 49.45 -12.93 -30.41
C PRO A 65 49.22 -14.38 -29.98
N THR A 66 49.98 -15.22 -30.65
CA THR A 66 50.25 -16.62 -30.38
C THR A 66 50.84 -16.83 -28.99
N GLY A 67 50.35 -17.85 -28.27
CA GLY A 67 51.18 -18.64 -27.36
C GLY A 67 50.84 -18.61 -25.87
N THR A 68 50.54 -19.81 -25.38
CA THR A 68 50.93 -20.35 -24.06
C THR A 68 50.25 -19.83 -22.79
N GLN A 69 49.77 -20.80 -22.01
CA GLN A 69 49.86 -20.87 -20.55
C GLN A 69 48.58 -20.55 -19.74
N GLY A 70 48.07 -21.60 -19.09
CA GLY A 70 47.28 -21.52 -17.87
C GLY A 70 45.79 -21.26 -18.07
N ASP A 71 45.04 -22.34 -18.32
CA ASP A 71 43.60 -22.38 -18.15
C ASP A 71 43.28 -22.23 -16.65
N ASP A 72 43.13 -20.99 -16.19
CA ASP A 72 42.29 -20.65 -15.05
C ASP A 72 41.04 -19.98 -15.63
N SER A 73 40.24 -20.80 -16.30
CA SER A 73 38.86 -20.45 -16.59
C SER A 73 38.15 -20.39 -15.25
N ALA A 74 38.16 -19.20 -14.63
CA ALA A 74 37.18 -18.82 -13.63
C ALA A 74 35.81 -19.03 -14.26
N THR A 75 35.28 -20.23 -14.04
CA THR A 75 33.95 -20.65 -14.43
C THR A 75 33.05 -19.76 -13.60
N GLN A 76 32.60 -18.64 -14.19
CA GLN A 76 31.45 -17.93 -13.65
C GLN A 76 30.38 -19.01 -13.51
N PRO A 77 29.84 -19.28 -12.30
CA PRO A 77 28.77 -20.24 -12.17
C PRO A 77 27.66 -19.74 -13.09
N GLU A 78 27.40 -20.46 -14.17
CA GLU A 78 26.30 -20.19 -15.06
C GLU A 78 25.07 -20.01 -14.16
N GLU A 79 24.54 -18.79 -14.13
CA GLU A 79 23.27 -18.54 -13.49
C GLU A 79 22.28 -19.44 -14.21
N ASP A 80 21.91 -20.53 -13.54
CA ASP A 80 20.91 -21.48 -13.99
C ASP A 80 19.65 -20.71 -14.40
N LYS A 81 19.53 -20.45 -15.71
CA LYS A 81 18.43 -19.69 -16.32
C LYS A 81 17.18 -20.54 -16.46
N THR A 82 17.14 -21.74 -15.87
CA THR A 82 15.95 -22.57 -15.89
C THR A 82 14.86 -21.85 -15.12
N PRO A 83 13.80 -21.36 -15.78
CA PRO A 83 12.72 -20.66 -15.09
C PRO A 83 12.06 -21.66 -14.15
N ALA A 84 11.86 -21.25 -12.90
CA ALA A 84 11.20 -22.05 -11.88
C ALA A 84 9.77 -22.43 -12.29
N ASN A 85 9.16 -21.69 -13.23
CA ASN A 85 7.75 -21.77 -13.55
C ASN A 85 6.88 -21.66 -12.29
N PHE A 86 7.37 -20.91 -11.30
CA PHE A 86 6.72 -20.75 -10.01
C PHE A 86 5.35 -20.10 -10.18
N LYS A 87 4.33 -20.66 -9.53
CA LYS A 87 2.94 -20.28 -9.74
C LYS A 87 2.44 -19.47 -8.55
N LEU A 88 2.76 -18.17 -8.57
CA LEU A 88 2.30 -17.21 -7.57
C LEU A 88 0.76 -17.16 -7.55
N GLY A 89 0.18 -17.27 -6.35
CA GLY A 89 -1.27 -17.25 -6.13
C GLY A 89 -2.00 -18.61 -6.22
N GLN A 90 -1.35 -19.70 -6.64
CA GLN A 90 -2.02 -21.02 -6.72
C GLN A 90 -2.31 -21.66 -5.35
N GLN A 91 -1.60 -21.26 -4.30
CA GLN A 91 -1.78 -21.78 -2.95
C GLN A 91 -2.90 -21.06 -2.18
N ILE A 92 -3.51 -20.03 -2.78
CA ILE A 92 -4.54 -19.22 -2.14
C ILE A 92 -5.89 -19.89 -2.33
N LYS A 93 -6.62 -20.07 -1.23
CA LYS A 93 -7.97 -20.62 -1.24
C LYS A 93 -8.91 -19.69 -2.02
N PRO A 94 -10.00 -20.21 -2.62
CA PRO A 94 -11.03 -19.37 -3.22
C PRO A 94 -11.55 -18.35 -2.20
N ILE A 95 -11.69 -17.10 -2.65
CA ILE A 95 -12.05 -15.96 -1.81
C ILE A 95 -13.55 -15.97 -1.58
N GLN A 96 -13.98 -15.93 -0.31
CA GLN A 96 -15.39 -16.15 0.06
C GLN A 96 -16.03 -15.01 0.85
N HIS A 97 -15.27 -14.32 1.69
CA HIS A 97 -15.83 -13.40 2.69
C HIS A 97 -15.57 -11.91 2.40
N ILE A 98 -14.72 -11.60 1.42
CA ILE A 98 -14.36 -10.23 1.08
C ILE A 98 -15.35 -9.67 0.05
N THR A 99 -16.04 -8.59 0.40
CA THR A 99 -16.93 -7.83 -0.49
C THR A 99 -16.32 -6.47 -0.82
N VAL A 100 -16.28 -6.10 -2.11
CA VAL A 100 -15.59 -4.89 -2.59
C VAL A 100 -16.43 -3.60 -2.56
N GLY A 101 -17.63 -3.65 -1.98
CA GLY A 101 -18.60 -2.54 -1.99
C GLY A 101 -19.23 -2.32 -3.37
N ASP A 102 -20.34 -1.58 -3.41
CA ASP A 102 -21.01 -1.27 -4.68
C ASP A 102 -20.13 -0.38 -5.57
N HIS A 103 -19.89 -0.80 -6.81
CA HIS A 103 -19.09 -0.08 -7.80
C HIS A 103 -19.63 -0.21 -9.21
N SER A 104 -19.41 0.79 -10.06
CA SER A 104 -19.77 0.77 -11.49
C SER A 104 -18.63 0.29 -12.40
N LEU A 105 -17.54 -0.19 -11.81
CA LEU A 105 -16.34 -0.67 -12.51
C LEU A 105 -16.61 -2.02 -13.20
N ASN A 106 -16.01 -2.21 -14.38
CA ASN A 106 -16.14 -3.42 -15.19
C ASN A 106 -14.86 -4.24 -15.12
N PHE A 107 -14.79 -5.15 -14.14
CA PHE A 107 -13.66 -6.06 -13.97
C PHE A 107 -14.12 -7.35 -13.27
N ASP A 108 -13.33 -8.42 -13.42
CA ASP A 108 -13.54 -9.65 -12.68
C ASP A 108 -13.01 -9.48 -11.25
N VAL A 109 -13.95 -9.26 -10.32
CA VAL A 109 -13.67 -9.05 -8.90
C VAL A 109 -12.92 -10.24 -8.31
N GLN A 110 -13.32 -11.48 -8.63
CA GLN A 110 -12.70 -12.68 -8.06
C GLN A 110 -11.27 -12.84 -8.58
N LYS A 111 -11.05 -12.63 -9.89
CA LYS A 111 -9.71 -12.65 -10.47
C LYS A 111 -8.83 -11.56 -9.87
N PHE A 112 -9.35 -10.34 -9.74
CA PHE A 112 -8.61 -9.21 -9.15
C PHE A 112 -8.22 -9.49 -7.70
N LEU A 113 -9.17 -9.96 -6.87
CA LEU A 113 -8.90 -10.29 -5.48
C LEU A 113 -7.89 -11.44 -5.37
N LEU A 114 -7.92 -12.43 -6.27
CA LEU A 114 -6.93 -13.51 -6.30
C LEU A 114 -5.52 -12.98 -6.64
N LEU A 115 -5.42 -12.06 -7.61
CA LEU A 115 -4.17 -11.38 -7.94
C LEU A 115 -3.66 -10.53 -6.78
N LEU A 116 -4.56 -9.78 -6.12
CA LEU A 116 -4.25 -8.96 -4.95
C LEU A 116 -3.77 -9.82 -3.77
N ALA A 117 -4.42 -10.95 -3.52
CA ALA A 117 -4.04 -11.90 -2.48
C ALA A 117 -2.65 -12.49 -2.74
N GLY A 118 -2.35 -12.79 -4.00
CA GLY A 118 -1.06 -13.32 -4.44
C GLY A 118 0.06 -12.29 -4.49
N SER A 119 -0.25 -11.00 -4.39
CA SER A 119 0.77 -9.95 -4.47
C SER A 119 1.66 -9.96 -3.23
N ILE A 120 2.96 -10.03 -3.45
CA ILE A 120 3.96 -10.00 -2.37
C ILE A 120 4.58 -8.61 -2.20
N SER A 121 4.37 -7.72 -3.17
CA SER A 121 4.76 -6.31 -3.09
C SER A 121 3.90 -5.49 -2.13
N LEU A 122 2.80 -6.05 -1.62
CA LEU A 122 1.84 -5.36 -0.75
C LEU A 122 1.78 -5.98 0.64
N SER A 123 1.83 -5.13 1.66
CA SER A 123 1.52 -5.51 3.05
C SER A 123 0.03 -5.81 3.24
N LYS A 124 -0.29 -6.45 4.37
CA LYS A 124 -1.67 -6.74 4.79
C LYS A 124 -2.55 -5.47 4.79
N ASP A 125 -2.05 -4.37 5.35
CA ASP A 125 -2.77 -3.10 5.44
C ASP A 125 -2.99 -2.46 4.07
N GLU A 126 -2.01 -2.56 3.16
CA GLU A 126 -2.14 -2.05 1.79
C GLU A 126 -3.20 -2.83 1.01
N LYS A 127 -3.23 -4.16 1.16
CA LYS A 127 -4.27 -5.01 0.56
C LYS A 127 -5.67 -4.61 1.05
N LYS A 128 -5.85 -4.43 2.36
CA LYS A 128 -7.12 -3.92 2.94
C LYS A 128 -7.48 -2.54 2.41
N ARG A 129 -6.50 -1.64 2.34
CA ARG A 129 -6.71 -0.28 1.80
C ARG A 129 -7.14 -0.31 0.34
N ILE A 130 -6.58 -1.19 -0.48
CA ILE A 130 -7.00 -1.36 -1.87
C ILE A 130 -8.46 -1.83 -1.92
N ILE A 131 -8.82 -2.88 -1.17
CA ILE A 131 -10.20 -3.41 -1.12
C ILE A 131 -11.20 -2.29 -0.77
N THR A 132 -10.95 -1.56 0.32
CA THR A 132 -11.83 -0.47 0.77
C THR A 132 -11.85 0.74 -0.20
N SER A 133 -10.85 0.87 -1.07
CA SER A 133 -10.75 1.97 -2.02
C SER A 133 -11.38 1.65 -3.37
N ILE A 134 -11.67 0.38 -3.71
CA ILE A 134 -12.24 -0.03 -5.00
C ILE A 134 -13.44 0.84 -5.43
N PRO A 135 -14.44 1.12 -4.59
CA PRO A 135 -15.59 1.96 -5.00
C PRO A 135 -15.22 3.39 -5.40
N LYS A 136 -14.03 3.86 -5.00
CA LYS A 136 -13.51 5.22 -5.23
C LYS A 136 -12.51 5.27 -6.40
N LEU A 137 -12.14 4.13 -6.97
CA LEU A 137 -11.20 4.07 -8.08
C LEU A 137 -11.91 4.31 -9.42
N ARG A 138 -11.15 4.83 -10.38
CA ARG A 138 -11.55 4.89 -11.79
C ARG A 138 -11.18 3.58 -12.50
N GLN A 139 -11.85 3.27 -13.60
CA GLN A 139 -11.62 2.05 -14.39
C GLN A 139 -10.13 1.87 -14.74
N GLU A 140 -9.52 2.91 -15.33
CA GLU A 140 -8.10 2.98 -15.67
C GLU A 140 -7.16 2.68 -14.48
N GLN A 141 -7.56 2.98 -13.24
CA GLN A 141 -6.76 2.66 -12.06
C GLN A 141 -6.85 1.18 -11.68
N ILE A 142 -8.03 0.56 -11.79
CA ILE A 142 -8.19 -0.88 -11.58
C ILE A 142 -7.48 -1.67 -12.68
N ASP A 143 -7.56 -1.21 -13.93
CA ASP A 143 -6.88 -1.84 -15.05
C ASP A 143 -5.36 -1.82 -14.85
N GLU A 144 -4.81 -0.68 -14.40
CA GLU A 144 -3.38 -0.56 -14.11
C GLU A 144 -2.97 -1.43 -12.91
N LEU A 145 -3.75 -1.48 -11.83
CA LEU A 145 -3.47 -2.38 -10.70
C LEU A 145 -3.49 -3.85 -11.14
N THR A 146 -4.49 -4.24 -11.94
CA THR A 146 -4.60 -5.58 -12.50
C THR A 146 -3.36 -5.93 -13.32
N ARG A 147 -2.94 -5.01 -14.20
CA ARG A 147 -1.74 -5.16 -15.01
C ARG A 147 -0.50 -5.31 -14.15
N ILE A 148 -0.30 -4.47 -13.14
CA ILE A 148 0.84 -4.53 -12.21
C ILE A 148 0.91 -5.90 -11.54
N PHE A 149 -0.21 -6.44 -11.05
CA PHE A 149 -0.23 -7.75 -10.40
C PHE A 149 -0.01 -8.91 -11.38
N GLU A 150 -0.50 -8.81 -12.61
CA GLU A 150 -0.22 -9.81 -13.66
C GLU A 150 1.26 -9.80 -14.06
N GLU A 151 1.86 -8.61 -14.22
CA GLU A 151 3.30 -8.46 -14.46
C GLU A 151 4.13 -9.00 -13.31
N GLU A 152 3.74 -8.73 -12.06
CA GLU A 152 4.36 -9.28 -10.87
C GLU A 152 4.36 -10.82 -10.92
N ARG A 153 3.18 -11.44 -11.11
CA ARG A 153 3.04 -12.89 -11.23
C ARG A 153 3.95 -13.48 -12.31
N ASN A 154 4.06 -12.83 -13.46
CA ASN A 154 4.90 -13.31 -14.56
C ASN A 154 6.40 -13.21 -14.20
N LYS A 155 6.84 -12.09 -13.60
CA LYS A 155 8.22 -11.93 -13.14
C LYS A 155 8.61 -13.01 -12.13
N PHE A 156 7.71 -13.38 -11.22
CA PHE A 156 7.97 -14.47 -10.26
C PHE A 156 8.02 -15.85 -10.91
N ALA A 157 7.27 -16.07 -11.99
CA ALA A 157 7.35 -17.33 -12.74
C ALA A 157 8.68 -17.49 -13.51
N GLU A 158 9.29 -16.37 -13.91
CA GLU A 158 10.57 -16.31 -14.62
C GLU A 158 11.81 -16.41 -13.70
N LEU A 159 11.64 -16.27 -12.38
CA LEU A 159 12.76 -16.41 -11.43
C LEU A 159 13.37 -17.81 -11.50
N SER A 160 14.68 -17.89 -11.24
CA SER A 160 15.40 -19.17 -11.27
C SER A 160 14.95 -20.10 -10.14
N ALA A 161 15.08 -21.41 -10.37
CA ALA A 161 14.75 -22.44 -9.40
C ALA A 161 15.47 -22.28 -8.04
N LYS A 162 16.61 -21.57 -8.01
CA LYS A 162 17.39 -21.29 -6.80
C LYS A 162 16.64 -20.44 -5.78
N HIS A 163 15.72 -19.59 -6.24
CA HIS A 163 14.92 -18.70 -5.37
C HIS A 163 13.62 -19.33 -4.90
N VAL A 164 13.21 -20.48 -5.45
CA VAL A 164 11.93 -21.13 -5.15
C VAL A 164 11.71 -21.37 -3.66
N PRO A 165 12.67 -21.89 -2.87
CA PRO A 165 12.43 -22.13 -1.44
C PRO A 165 12.14 -20.84 -0.65
N GLN A 166 12.77 -19.72 -1.04
CA GLN A 166 12.53 -18.42 -0.42
C GLN A 166 11.17 -17.86 -0.84
N LEU A 167 10.82 -18.02 -2.13
CA LEU A 167 9.52 -17.62 -2.67
C LEU A 167 8.38 -18.41 -2.03
N GLU A 168 8.52 -19.72 -1.85
CA GLU A 168 7.50 -20.55 -1.19
C GLU A 168 7.23 -20.06 0.24
N LYS A 169 8.27 -19.73 1.00
CA LYS A 169 8.11 -19.17 2.34
C LYS A 169 7.38 -17.82 2.31
N LEU A 170 7.73 -16.96 1.37
CA LEU A 170 7.14 -15.64 1.23
C LEU A 170 5.66 -15.71 0.80
N VAL A 171 5.35 -16.58 -0.16
CA VAL A 171 3.97 -16.85 -0.58
C VAL A 171 3.15 -17.45 0.55
N HIS A 172 3.72 -18.37 1.33
CA HIS A 172 3.02 -18.92 2.48
C HIS A 172 2.66 -17.83 3.50
N GLN A 173 3.59 -16.92 3.80
CA GLN A 173 3.32 -15.79 4.69
C GLN A 173 2.19 -14.91 4.14
N HIS A 174 2.25 -14.52 2.87
CA HIS A 174 1.22 -13.67 2.28
C HIS A 174 -0.14 -14.36 2.15
N ALA A 175 -0.17 -15.68 1.96
CA ALA A 175 -1.39 -16.47 1.99
C ALA A 175 -2.02 -16.50 3.40
N GLN A 176 -1.19 -16.60 4.45
CA GLN A 176 -1.66 -16.49 5.84
C GLN A 176 -2.17 -15.07 6.15
N ASP A 177 -1.44 -14.03 5.72
CA ASP A 177 -1.89 -12.64 5.87
C ASP A 177 -3.25 -12.42 5.20
N TRP A 178 -3.49 -13.07 4.05
CA TRP A 178 -4.77 -13.02 3.36
C TRP A 178 -5.87 -13.77 4.11
N GLU A 179 -5.59 -14.97 4.62
CA GLU A 179 -6.54 -15.73 5.44
C GLU A 179 -6.97 -14.93 6.69
N ASP A 180 -6.04 -14.21 7.31
CA ASP A 180 -6.38 -13.30 8.40
C ASP A 180 -7.31 -12.16 7.97
N ILE A 181 -7.08 -11.56 6.79
CA ILE A 181 -7.98 -10.53 6.25
C ILE A 181 -9.37 -11.14 6.05
N GLU A 182 -9.48 -12.31 5.44
CA GLU A 182 -10.77 -12.98 5.25
C GLU A 182 -11.49 -13.27 6.57
N MET A 183 -10.76 -13.74 7.59
CA MET A 183 -11.31 -13.98 8.92
C MET A 183 -11.83 -12.69 9.56
N GLU A 184 -11.12 -11.57 9.40
CA GLU A 184 -11.54 -10.26 9.89
C GLU A 184 -12.83 -9.80 9.22
N TYR A 185 -12.91 -9.86 7.88
CA TYR A 185 -14.13 -9.53 7.13
C TYR A 185 -15.31 -10.44 7.51
N ALA A 186 -15.07 -11.74 7.70
CA ALA A 186 -16.10 -12.67 8.17
C ALA A 186 -16.56 -12.38 9.60
N ALA A 187 -15.68 -11.87 10.47
CA ALA A 187 -16.04 -11.46 11.82
C ALA A 187 -16.81 -10.14 11.84
N GLU A 188 -16.42 -9.16 11.01
CA GLU A 188 -17.11 -7.88 10.84
C GLU A 188 -18.53 -8.09 10.29
N GLY A 189 -18.68 -8.87 9.21
CA GLY A 189 -20.00 -9.17 8.65
C GLY A 189 -20.96 -9.85 9.64
N ARG A 190 -20.44 -10.72 10.52
CA ARG A 190 -21.25 -11.33 11.60
C ARG A 190 -21.68 -10.32 12.66
N LYS A 191 -20.80 -9.40 13.06
CA LYS A 191 -21.13 -8.34 14.03
C LYS A 191 -22.21 -7.41 13.48
N ASP A 192 -22.12 -7.04 12.20
CA ASP A 192 -23.10 -6.18 11.55
C ASP A 192 -24.46 -6.88 11.45
N GLU A 193 -24.48 -8.17 11.14
CA GLU A 193 -25.72 -8.97 11.10
C GLU A 193 -26.37 -9.11 12.49
N GLU A 194 -25.58 -9.36 13.53
CA GLU A 194 -26.05 -9.44 14.92
C GLU A 194 -26.61 -8.10 15.41
N ALA A 195 -25.92 -6.99 15.10
CA ALA A 195 -26.38 -5.65 15.41
C ALA A 195 -27.71 -5.33 14.71
N ALA A 196 -27.81 -5.64 13.41
CA ALA A 196 -29.04 -5.43 12.64
C ALA A 196 -30.23 -6.22 13.21
N LYS A 197 -30.02 -7.48 13.61
CA LYS A 197 -31.05 -8.30 14.25
C LYS A 197 -31.46 -7.74 15.61
N ALA A 198 -30.50 -7.28 16.42
CA ALA A 198 -30.79 -6.68 17.72
C ALA A 198 -31.62 -5.40 17.58
N ASP A 199 -31.28 -4.52 16.63
CA ASP A 199 -32.05 -3.30 16.32
C ASP A 199 -33.46 -3.62 15.80
N GLU A 200 -33.61 -4.68 14.99
CA GLU A 200 -34.92 -5.11 14.50
C GLU A 200 -35.80 -5.66 15.64
N ILE A 201 -35.26 -6.50 16.52
CA ILE A 201 -35.98 -6.99 17.71
C ILE A 201 -36.37 -5.81 18.61
N ARG A 202 -35.48 -4.83 18.80
CA ARG A 202 -35.78 -3.62 19.59
C ARG A 202 -36.95 -2.82 19.00
N LYS A 203 -36.95 -2.60 17.68
CA LYS A 203 -38.04 -1.93 16.95
C LYS A 203 -39.36 -2.70 17.08
N GLN A 204 -39.32 -4.04 16.97
CA GLN A 204 -40.51 -4.89 17.11
C GLN A 204 -41.06 -4.88 18.55
N LEU A 205 -40.21 -4.71 19.55
CA LEU A 205 -40.61 -4.58 20.96
C LEU A 205 -41.00 -3.15 21.38
N GLY A 206 -40.90 -2.16 20.48
CA GLY A 206 -41.32 -0.78 20.73
C GLY A 206 -40.40 0.03 21.65
N LEU A 207 -39.10 -0.29 21.70
CA LEU A 207 -38.05 0.34 22.52
C LEU A 207 -37.12 1.27 21.74
#